data_AF-A0A2P5NP16-F1
#
_entry.id   AF-A0A2P5NP16-F1
#
_cell.length_a   1.000
_cell.length_b   1.000
_cell.length_c   1.000
_cell.angle_alpha   90.00
_cell.angle_beta   90.00
_cell.angle_gamma   90.00
#
_symmetry.space_group_name_H-M   'P 1'
#
loop_
_entity.id
_entity.type
_entity.pdbx_description
1 polymer ?
#
loop_
_entity_poly.entity_id
_entity_poly.type
_entity_poly.pdbx_seq_one_letter_code
_entity_poly.pdbx_strand_id
1 'polypeptide(L)'
;MMRGQLIWDVLVGLLSGPLLSGLILLMPLAVLTGVAVVLDPSLAMYEFIPEEELLVPWAMLAILISVANVRLTLLLSKDHNPGRVFELATGRYLDDSSGELNPHGHPGKRFTEDFISYLAETEGGVAEIGEPLPEDYGWGFWVGEKDFSPLWVAFAHAGRTGDDETKTDEFLAAVTLEPPVLPWSRLTYRPDFALRDRIESRLAEFLTKNRMNFLTEIEEWVDPEPKTQHSVRF
;
A
#
# COMPACT_ATOMS: atom_id res chain seq x y z
N MET A 1 -17.51 30.87 8.74
CA MET A 1 -16.77 29.60 8.92
C MET A 1 -17.50 28.54 8.09
N MET A 2 -16.88 28.06 7.00
CA MET A 2 -17.54 27.20 6.01
C MET A 2 -17.57 25.74 6.50
N ARG A 3 -18.71 25.06 6.31
CA ARG A 3 -18.94 23.62 6.64
C ARG A 3 -17.82 22.67 6.19
N GLY A 4 -17.02 23.04 5.19
CA GLY A 4 -15.88 22.25 4.70
C GLY A 4 -14.70 22.17 5.68
N GLN A 5 -14.43 23.20 6.49
CA GLN A 5 -13.33 23.16 7.47
C GLN A 5 -13.66 22.25 8.66
N LEU A 6 -14.93 22.22 9.08
CA LEU A 6 -15.38 21.37 10.20
C LEU A 6 -15.27 19.87 9.85
N ILE A 7 -15.50 19.49 8.59
CA ILE A 7 -15.39 18.10 8.12
C ILE A 7 -13.92 17.67 8.08
N TRP A 8 -13.00 18.57 7.69
CA TRP A 8 -11.57 18.32 7.69
C TRP A 8 -10.99 18.18 9.10
N ASP A 9 -11.38 19.05 10.03
CA ASP A 9 -10.94 18.97 11.43
C ASP A 9 -11.47 17.69 12.12
N VAL A 10 -12.68 17.24 11.76
CA VAL A 10 -13.26 15.97 12.24
C VAL A 10 -12.56 14.75 11.62
N LEU A 11 -12.19 14.80 10.35
CA LEU A 11 -11.43 13.74 9.67
C LEU A 11 -10.03 13.58 10.24
N VAL A 12 -9.32 14.68 10.49
CA VAL A 12 -8.00 14.68 11.14
C VAL A 12 -8.11 14.20 12.59
N GLY A 13 -9.20 14.55 13.29
CA GLY A 13 -9.53 14.00 14.61
C GLY A 13 -9.81 12.49 14.60
N LEU A 14 -10.55 11.99 13.60
CA LEU A 14 -10.87 10.57 13.40
C LEU A 14 -9.63 9.73 13.02
N LEU A 15 -8.64 10.34 12.36
CA LEU A 15 -7.39 9.71 11.95
C LEU A 15 -6.26 9.85 12.99
N SER A 16 -6.48 10.61 14.08
CA SER A 16 -5.54 10.62 15.20
C SER A 16 -5.50 9.24 15.89
N GLY A 17 -4.30 8.71 16.11
CA GLY A 17 -4.06 7.33 16.56
C GLY A 17 -4.97 6.79 17.68
N PRO A 18 -5.38 7.58 18.71
CA PRO A 18 -6.31 7.13 19.74
C PRO A 18 -7.76 6.99 19.27
N LEU A 19 -8.23 7.85 18.37
CA LEU A 19 -9.60 7.85 17.86
C LEU A 19 -9.76 6.82 16.74
N LEU A 20 -8.73 6.62 15.93
CA LEU A 20 -8.63 5.50 15.00
C LEU A 20 -8.57 4.16 15.75
N SER A 21 -7.85 4.08 16.87
CA SER A 21 -7.86 2.91 17.75
C SER A 21 -9.23 2.68 18.39
N GLY A 22 -9.93 3.75 18.80
CA GLY A 22 -11.31 3.70 19.27
C GLY A 22 -12.29 3.25 18.18
N LEU A 23 -12.12 3.69 16.94
CA LEU A 23 -12.88 3.26 15.77
C LEU A 23 -12.54 1.83 15.36
N ILE A 24 -11.30 1.37 15.50
CA ILE A 24 -10.90 -0.03 15.27
C ILE A 24 -11.43 -0.93 16.40
N LEU A 25 -11.66 -0.39 17.60
CA LEU A 25 -12.35 -1.07 18.70
C LEU A 25 -13.89 -1.05 18.53
N LEU A 26 -14.46 -0.01 17.91
CA LEU A 26 -15.90 0.14 17.65
C LEU A 26 -16.34 -0.47 16.30
N MET A 27 -15.42 -0.63 15.34
CA MET A 27 -15.67 -1.25 14.03
C MET A 27 -16.10 -2.70 14.16
N PRO A 28 -15.53 -3.55 15.04
CA PRO A 28 -16.05 -4.87 15.30
C PRO A 28 -17.53 -4.79 15.70
N LEU A 29 -17.93 -3.85 16.56
CA LEU A 29 -19.34 -3.65 16.91
C LEU A 29 -20.19 -3.25 15.70
N ALA A 30 -19.76 -2.27 14.90
CA ALA A 30 -20.51 -1.79 13.74
C ALA A 30 -20.60 -2.81 12.59
N VAL A 31 -19.51 -3.57 12.36
CA VAL A 31 -19.45 -4.67 11.39
C VAL A 31 -20.29 -5.84 11.88
N LEU A 32 -20.31 -6.14 13.19
CA LEU A 32 -21.18 -7.18 13.76
C LEU A 32 -22.66 -6.81 13.64
N THR A 33 -23.02 -5.55 13.90
CA THR A 33 -24.39 -5.06 13.68
C THR A 33 -24.75 -5.10 12.19
N GLY A 34 -23.83 -4.72 11.30
CA GLY A 34 -24.06 -4.76 9.85
C GLY A 34 -24.23 -6.18 9.30
N VAL A 35 -23.36 -7.11 9.69
CA VAL A 35 -23.42 -8.53 9.26
C VAL A 35 -24.67 -9.21 9.82
N ALA A 36 -25.05 -8.91 11.07
CA ALA A 36 -26.28 -9.45 11.67
C ALA A 36 -27.55 -8.95 10.96
N VAL A 37 -27.63 -7.66 10.62
CA VAL A 37 -28.77 -7.07 9.88
C VAL A 37 -28.88 -7.61 8.45
N VAL A 38 -27.75 -7.93 7.80
CA VAL A 38 -27.75 -8.54 6.45
C VAL A 38 -28.22 -10.00 6.51
N LEU A 39 -27.89 -10.73 7.58
CA LEU A 39 -28.29 -12.13 7.75
C LEU A 39 -29.73 -12.30 8.26
N ASP A 40 -30.26 -11.32 9.02
CA ASP A 40 -31.67 -11.23 9.39
C ASP A 40 -32.10 -9.75 9.52
N PRO A 41 -32.86 -9.20 8.54
CA PRO A 41 -33.30 -7.82 8.54
C PRO A 41 -34.20 -7.42 9.73
N SER A 42 -34.79 -8.40 10.42
CA SER A 42 -35.63 -8.15 11.60
C SER A 42 -34.82 -7.75 12.84
N LEU A 43 -33.50 -7.99 12.84
CA LEU A 43 -32.57 -7.61 13.90
C LEU A 43 -32.19 -6.12 13.89
N ALA A 44 -32.55 -5.36 12.84
CA ALA A 44 -32.29 -3.91 12.78
C ALA A 44 -33.03 -3.10 13.86
N MET A 45 -34.03 -3.69 14.53
CA MET A 45 -34.76 -3.08 15.65
C MET A 45 -34.28 -3.53 17.04
N TYR A 46 -33.40 -4.53 17.14
CA TYR A 46 -32.91 -5.02 18.42
C TYR A 46 -31.54 -4.40 18.73
N GLU A 47 -31.41 -3.73 19.88
CA GLU A 47 -30.11 -3.39 20.45
C GLU A 47 -29.27 -4.68 20.50
N PHE A 48 -28.15 -4.68 19.79
CA PHE A 48 -27.20 -5.79 19.82
C PHE A 48 -26.55 -5.81 21.22
N ILE A 49 -27.16 -6.55 22.15
CA ILE A 49 -26.56 -6.89 23.43
C ILE A 49 -25.80 -8.19 23.19
N PRO A 50 -24.45 -8.16 23.05
CA PRO A 50 -23.70 -9.40 22.95
C PRO A 50 -24.01 -10.27 24.17
N GLU A 51 -24.31 -11.55 23.94
CA GLU A 51 -24.50 -12.52 25.01
C GLU A 51 -23.28 -12.46 25.96
N GLU A 52 -23.50 -12.44 27.28
CA GLU A 52 -22.42 -12.25 28.26
C GLU A 52 -21.27 -13.26 28.07
N GLU A 53 -21.59 -14.46 27.60
CA GLU A 53 -20.64 -15.54 27.31
C GLU A 53 -19.65 -15.20 26.18
N LEU A 54 -20.04 -14.31 25.26
CA LEU A 54 -19.20 -13.88 24.14
C LEU A 54 -18.36 -12.64 24.47
N LEU A 55 -18.71 -11.88 25.52
CA LEU A 55 -18.00 -10.65 25.90
C LEU A 55 -16.50 -10.90 26.16
N VAL A 56 -16.16 -11.99 26.85
CA VAL A 56 -14.77 -12.31 27.20
C VAL A 56 -13.94 -12.65 25.95
N PRO A 57 -14.35 -13.59 25.08
CA PRO A 57 -13.67 -13.83 23.80
C PRO A 57 -13.51 -12.57 22.93
N TRP A 58 -14.55 -11.73 22.84
CA TRP A 58 -14.50 -10.50 22.05
C TRP A 58 -13.53 -9.47 22.64
N ALA A 59 -13.53 -9.28 23.96
CA ALA A 59 -12.60 -8.41 24.65
C ALA A 59 -11.14 -8.87 24.41
N MET A 60 -10.88 -10.18 24.46
CA MET A 60 -9.55 -10.70 24.16
C MET A 60 -9.14 -10.45 22.70
N LEU A 61 -10.04 -10.62 21.73
CA LEU A 61 -9.75 -10.34 20.32
C LEU A 61 -9.46 -8.86 20.07
N ALA A 62 -10.26 -7.97 20.66
CA ALA A 62 -10.06 -6.53 20.62
C ALA A 62 -8.70 -6.11 21.20
N ILE A 63 -8.31 -6.68 22.35
CA ILE A 63 -6.99 -6.47 22.95
C ILE A 63 -5.89 -6.96 22.00
N LEU A 64 -6.05 -8.16 21.42
CA LEU A 64 -5.05 -8.73 20.50
C LEU A 64 -4.83 -7.84 19.28
N ILE A 65 -5.90 -7.37 18.65
CA ILE A 65 -5.86 -6.44 17.50
C ILE A 65 -5.15 -5.15 17.90
N SER A 66 -5.50 -4.59 19.06
CA SER A 66 -4.91 -3.35 19.56
C SER A 66 -3.40 -3.50 19.80
N VAL A 67 -2.98 -4.57 20.47
CA VAL A 67 -1.56 -4.87 20.72
C VAL A 67 -0.81 -5.09 19.41
N ALA A 68 -1.40 -5.80 18.45
CA ALA A 68 -0.82 -6.04 17.14
C ALA A 68 -0.58 -4.73 16.36
N ASN A 69 -1.56 -3.82 16.38
CA ASN A 69 -1.44 -2.52 15.72
C ASN A 69 -0.40 -1.62 16.39
N VAL A 70 -0.42 -1.53 17.73
CA VAL A 70 0.59 -0.73 18.47
C VAL A 70 2.00 -1.25 18.18
N ARG A 71 2.20 -2.57 18.19
CA ARG A 71 3.50 -3.17 17.85
C ARG A 71 3.91 -2.82 16.43
N LEU A 72 3.00 -2.97 15.46
CA LEU A 72 3.28 -2.66 14.06
C LEU A 72 3.67 -1.19 13.88
N THR A 73 2.92 -0.26 14.46
CA THR A 73 3.23 1.17 14.45
C THR A 73 4.61 1.45 15.04
N LEU A 74 4.94 0.85 16.19
CA LEU A 74 6.26 1.00 16.83
C LEU A 74 7.41 0.38 16.01
N LEU A 75 7.13 -0.61 15.17
CA LEU A 75 8.12 -1.17 14.26
C LEU A 75 8.34 -0.29 13.05
N LEU A 76 7.26 0.13 12.39
CA LEU A 76 7.32 1.02 11.23
C LEU A 76 7.86 2.40 11.59
N SER A 77 7.63 2.89 12.81
CA SER A 77 8.19 4.17 13.27
C SER A 77 9.72 4.15 13.46
N LYS A 78 10.36 2.98 13.40
CA LYS A 78 11.83 2.87 13.41
C LYS A 78 12.43 3.09 12.03
N ASP A 79 11.60 3.13 11.01
CA ASP A 79 12.03 3.49 9.68
C ASP A 79 12.44 4.95 9.65
N HIS A 80 13.66 5.19 9.17
CA HIS A 80 14.21 6.53 9.03
C HIS A 80 14.19 6.99 7.57
N ASN A 81 13.81 6.11 6.65
CA ASN A 81 13.74 6.41 5.23
C ASN A 81 12.28 6.29 4.78
N PRO A 82 11.57 7.41 4.55
CA PRO A 82 10.26 7.32 3.91
C PRO A 82 10.43 6.62 2.56
N GLY A 83 9.52 5.71 2.21
CA GLY A 83 9.54 5.02 0.92
C GLY A 83 9.60 6.02 -0.23
N ARG A 84 10.03 5.57 -1.41
CA ARG A 84 10.09 6.43 -2.59
C ARG A 84 9.10 5.97 -3.66
N VAL A 85 8.44 6.96 -4.25
CA VAL A 85 7.67 6.79 -5.48
C VAL A 85 8.53 7.27 -6.64
N PHE A 86 8.60 6.46 -7.69
CA PHE A 86 9.31 6.77 -8.92
C PHE A 86 8.29 7.05 -10.01
N GLU A 87 8.18 8.29 -10.42
CA GLU A 87 7.42 8.66 -11.62
C GLU A 87 8.33 8.45 -12.82
N LEU A 88 7.92 7.62 -13.78
CA LEU A 88 8.76 7.29 -14.92
C LEU A 88 8.00 7.34 -16.25
N ALA A 89 8.68 7.79 -17.29
CA ALA A 89 8.16 7.88 -18.65
C ALA A 89 9.03 7.08 -19.60
N THR A 90 8.42 6.20 -20.40
CA THR A 90 9.15 5.32 -21.32
C THR A 90 8.37 5.01 -22.58
N GLY A 91 9.02 5.12 -23.74
CA GLY A 91 8.48 4.64 -25.02
C GLY A 91 8.82 3.18 -25.31
N ARG A 92 9.63 2.54 -24.46
CA ARG A 92 10.23 1.21 -24.70
C ARG A 92 9.19 0.09 -24.86
N TYR A 93 8.03 0.24 -24.24
CA TYR A 93 7.01 -0.81 -24.13
C TYR A 93 5.74 -0.51 -24.93
N LEU A 94 5.71 0.56 -25.73
CA LEU A 94 4.53 0.99 -26.49
C LEU A 94 4.08 -0.02 -27.54
N ASP A 95 5.04 -0.64 -28.22
CA ASP A 95 4.81 -1.60 -29.31
C ASP A 95 4.96 -3.05 -28.84
N ASP A 96 4.96 -3.30 -27.53
CA ASP A 96 5.18 -4.64 -27.03
C ASP A 96 4.02 -5.56 -27.39
N SER A 97 4.28 -6.43 -28.37
CA SER A 97 3.36 -7.45 -28.86
C SER A 97 2.95 -8.50 -27.83
N SER A 98 3.60 -8.55 -26.65
CA SER A 98 3.08 -9.35 -25.53
C SER A 98 1.70 -8.84 -25.08
N GLY A 99 1.45 -7.52 -25.16
CA GLY A 99 0.13 -6.89 -25.05
C GLY A 99 -0.72 -7.27 -23.83
N GLU A 100 -0.16 -7.99 -22.85
CA GLU A 100 -0.92 -8.50 -21.72
C GLU A 100 -1.22 -7.34 -20.79
N LEU A 101 -2.40 -6.81 -21.00
CA LEU A 101 -3.06 -5.94 -20.07
C LEU A 101 -3.45 -6.77 -18.84
N ASN A 102 -3.43 -6.14 -17.68
CA ASN A 102 -4.11 -6.71 -16.52
C ASN A 102 -5.63 -6.85 -16.83
N PRO A 103 -6.43 -7.50 -15.96
CA PRO A 103 -7.88 -7.59 -16.14
C PRO A 103 -8.62 -6.26 -16.31
N HIS A 104 -7.99 -5.14 -15.97
CA HIS A 104 -8.52 -3.77 -16.05
C HIS A 104 -8.01 -2.97 -17.27
N GLY A 105 -7.22 -3.58 -18.16
CA GLY A 105 -6.75 -2.92 -19.38
C GLY A 105 -5.46 -2.11 -19.22
N HIS A 106 -4.72 -2.24 -18.12
CA HIS A 106 -3.46 -1.52 -17.89
C HIS A 106 -2.24 -2.33 -18.36
N PRO A 107 -1.33 -1.73 -19.16
CA PRO A 107 -0.08 -2.35 -19.56
C PRO A 107 0.92 -2.39 -18.40
N GLY A 108 2.07 -3.05 -18.60
CA GLY A 108 3.17 -3.04 -17.63
C GLY A 108 3.72 -4.41 -17.26
N LYS A 109 3.10 -5.51 -17.73
CA LYS A 109 3.59 -6.87 -17.45
C LYS A 109 5.05 -7.05 -17.85
N ARG A 110 5.39 -6.69 -19.09
CA ARG A 110 6.75 -6.86 -19.60
C ARG A 110 7.77 -6.01 -18.86
N PHE A 111 7.42 -4.79 -18.53
CA PHE A 111 8.26 -3.93 -17.69
C PHE A 111 8.54 -4.58 -16.33
N THR A 112 7.51 -5.17 -15.72
CA THR A 112 7.61 -5.92 -14.47
C THR A 112 8.53 -7.15 -14.62
N GLU A 113 8.35 -7.94 -15.68
CA GLU A 113 9.18 -9.11 -16.00
C GLU A 113 10.66 -8.76 -16.25
N ASP A 114 10.92 -7.67 -16.98
CA ASP A 114 12.27 -7.19 -17.25
C ASP A 114 12.95 -6.76 -15.93
N PHE A 115 12.20 -6.12 -15.02
CA PHE A 115 12.74 -5.74 -13.72
C PHE A 115 12.97 -6.94 -12.80
N ILE A 116 12.04 -7.91 -12.75
CA ILE A 116 12.22 -9.19 -12.05
C ILE A 116 13.49 -9.89 -12.53
N SER A 117 13.70 -9.95 -13.84
CA SER A 117 14.89 -10.57 -14.45
C SER A 117 16.17 -9.83 -14.04
N TYR A 118 16.14 -8.49 -14.05
CA TYR A 118 17.26 -7.68 -13.59
C TYR A 118 17.58 -7.90 -12.10
N LEU A 119 16.56 -8.00 -11.24
CA LEU A 119 16.74 -8.30 -9.83
C LEU A 119 17.32 -9.70 -9.62
N ALA A 120 16.84 -10.71 -10.34
CA ALA A 120 17.38 -12.07 -10.27
C ALA A 120 18.87 -12.12 -10.65
N GLU A 121 19.28 -11.35 -11.66
CA GLU A 121 20.69 -11.24 -12.07
C GLU A 121 21.56 -10.49 -11.05
N THR A 122 21.03 -9.44 -10.42
CA THR A 122 21.83 -8.53 -9.57
C THR A 122 21.84 -8.90 -8.09
N GLU A 123 20.75 -9.48 -7.57
CA GLU A 123 20.65 -9.92 -6.18
C GLU A 123 21.08 -11.38 -6.01
N GLY A 124 21.31 -12.15 -7.08
CA GLY A 124 21.98 -13.45 -7.01
C GLY A 124 21.32 -14.47 -6.05
N GLY A 125 20.00 -14.41 -5.88
CA GLY A 125 19.24 -15.28 -4.98
C GLY A 125 19.21 -14.85 -3.50
N VAL A 126 19.60 -13.62 -3.18
CA VAL A 126 19.57 -13.07 -1.81
C VAL A 126 18.15 -12.85 -1.28
N ALA A 127 17.15 -12.76 -2.15
CA ALA A 127 15.74 -12.69 -1.80
C ALA A 127 14.90 -13.58 -2.73
N GLU A 128 13.82 -14.16 -2.19
CA GLU A 128 12.80 -14.82 -2.98
C GLU A 128 12.07 -13.76 -3.82
N ILE A 129 11.90 -13.99 -5.12
CA ILE A 129 11.21 -13.07 -6.03
C ILE A 129 10.00 -13.81 -6.60
N GLY A 130 8.81 -13.24 -6.40
CA GLY A 130 7.57 -13.78 -6.90
C GLY A 130 7.37 -13.56 -8.40
N GLU A 131 6.36 -14.24 -8.95
CA GLU A 131 5.89 -14.00 -10.31
C GLU A 131 5.17 -12.64 -10.43
N PRO A 132 5.13 -12.04 -11.62
CA PRO A 132 4.34 -10.84 -11.86
C PRO A 132 2.85 -11.12 -11.66
N LEU A 133 2.19 -10.30 -10.85
CA LEU A 133 0.78 -10.36 -10.55
C LEU A 133 0.06 -9.13 -11.12
N PRO A 134 -1.14 -9.30 -11.69
CA PRO A 134 -1.96 -8.17 -12.11
C PRO A 134 -2.57 -7.47 -10.89
N GLU A 135 -2.52 -6.14 -10.89
CA GLU A 135 -3.14 -5.24 -9.90
C GLU A 135 -4.27 -4.43 -10.55
N ASP A 136 -5.04 -3.66 -9.79
CA ASP A 136 -6.13 -2.84 -10.34
C ASP A 136 -5.63 -1.83 -11.38
N TYR A 137 -4.52 -1.14 -11.09
CA TYR A 137 -3.97 -0.06 -11.91
C TYR A 137 -2.67 -0.42 -12.62
N GLY A 138 -2.26 -1.69 -12.60
CA GLY A 138 -1.03 -2.12 -13.26
C GLY A 138 -0.59 -3.51 -12.84
N TRP A 139 0.68 -3.63 -12.46
CA TRP A 139 1.35 -4.91 -12.17
C TRP A 139 2.24 -4.79 -10.94
N GLY A 140 2.48 -5.91 -10.26
CA GLY A 140 3.43 -5.94 -9.15
C GLY A 140 3.92 -7.34 -8.84
N PHE A 141 4.82 -7.45 -7.87
CA PHE A 141 5.35 -8.73 -7.41
C PHE A 141 5.92 -8.64 -6.00
N TRP A 142 6.01 -9.79 -5.34
CA TRP A 142 6.57 -9.92 -4.01
C TRP A 142 8.08 -10.13 -4.04
N VAL A 143 8.79 -9.54 -3.07
CA VAL A 143 10.21 -9.79 -2.80
C VAL A 143 10.42 -10.12 -1.32
N GLY A 144 11.28 -11.09 -1.04
CA GLY A 144 11.62 -11.54 0.32
C GLY A 144 10.72 -12.66 0.84
N GLU A 145 10.92 -13.05 2.10
CA GLU A 145 10.16 -14.14 2.73
C GLU A 145 8.69 -13.73 2.92
N LYS A 146 7.82 -14.33 2.10
CA LYS A 146 6.38 -14.02 2.04
C LYS A 146 5.66 -14.13 3.40
N ASP A 147 6.08 -15.06 4.25
CA ASP A 147 5.43 -15.35 5.53
C ASP A 147 5.88 -14.41 6.68
N PHE A 148 6.93 -13.61 6.47
CA PHE A 148 7.59 -12.90 7.57
C PHE A 148 7.76 -11.40 7.32
N SER A 149 8.13 -11.04 6.09
CA SER A 149 8.38 -9.65 5.70
C SER A 149 8.20 -9.45 4.19
N PRO A 150 7.00 -9.67 3.64
CA PRO A 150 6.79 -9.45 2.23
C PRO A 150 7.02 -7.97 1.88
N LEU A 151 7.91 -7.74 0.92
CA LEU A 151 8.07 -6.47 0.24
C LEU A 151 7.26 -6.52 -1.04
N TRP A 152 6.46 -5.49 -1.29
CA TRP A 152 5.69 -5.36 -2.52
C TRP A 152 6.36 -4.36 -3.45
N VAL A 153 6.51 -4.73 -4.72
CA VAL A 153 6.95 -3.82 -5.78
C VAL A 153 5.77 -3.63 -6.73
N ALA A 154 5.32 -2.39 -6.89
CA ALA A 154 4.17 -2.04 -7.72
C ALA A 154 4.59 -1.14 -8.88
N PHE A 155 3.93 -1.32 -10.01
CA PHE A 155 4.04 -0.52 -11.23
C PHE A 155 2.64 -0.19 -11.75
N ALA A 156 2.15 1.00 -11.40
CA ALA A 156 0.85 1.47 -11.84
C ALA A 156 0.99 2.28 -13.14
N HIS A 157 0.14 2.01 -14.13
CA HIS A 157 0.09 2.80 -15.37
C HIS A 157 -0.70 4.09 -15.13
N ALA A 158 -0.02 5.23 -15.26
CA ALA A 158 -0.59 6.56 -15.02
C ALA A 158 -1.21 7.16 -16.29
N GLY A 159 -0.79 6.69 -17.47
CA GLY A 159 -1.36 7.13 -18.74
C GLY A 159 -0.36 7.13 -19.88
N ARG A 160 -0.74 7.82 -20.95
CA ARG A 160 0.10 8.03 -22.14
C ARG A 160 0.18 9.52 -22.44
N THR A 161 1.39 9.97 -22.70
CA THR A 161 1.69 11.35 -23.09
C THR A 161 2.49 11.38 -24.39
N GLY A 162 2.58 12.54 -25.03
CA GLY A 162 3.24 12.72 -26.33
C GLY A 162 2.31 12.54 -27.53
N ASP A 163 2.81 12.91 -28.70
CA ASP A 163 2.17 12.70 -30.00
C ASP A 163 2.56 11.34 -30.61
N ASP A 164 1.98 10.95 -31.75
CA ASP A 164 2.21 9.63 -32.36
C ASP A 164 3.69 9.28 -32.57
N GLU A 165 4.58 10.27 -32.74
CA GLU A 165 6.02 10.06 -32.94
C GLU A 165 6.83 10.06 -31.62
N THR A 166 6.32 10.69 -30.55
CA THR A 166 7.01 10.85 -29.27
C THR A 166 6.27 10.24 -28.08
N LYS A 167 5.27 9.39 -28.35
CA LYS A 167 4.47 8.72 -27.33
C LYS A 167 5.37 8.10 -26.26
N THR A 168 4.90 8.20 -25.02
CA THR A 168 5.49 7.54 -23.86
C THR A 168 4.39 7.03 -22.96
N ASP A 169 4.56 5.81 -22.43
CA ASP A 169 3.77 5.36 -21.29
C ASP A 169 4.36 5.94 -20.01
N GLU A 170 3.48 6.45 -19.16
CA GLU A 170 3.81 6.96 -17.83
C GLU A 170 3.43 5.91 -16.79
N PHE A 171 4.34 5.65 -15.85
CA PHE A 171 4.13 4.73 -14.75
C PHE A 171 4.53 5.38 -13.43
N LEU A 172 3.87 4.93 -12.37
CA LEU A 172 4.27 5.12 -10.98
C LEU A 172 4.82 3.80 -10.47
N ALA A 173 6.06 3.80 -10.00
CA ALA A 173 6.66 2.65 -9.36
C ALA A 173 6.86 2.90 -7.86
N ALA A 174 6.53 1.92 -7.04
CA ALA A 174 6.69 2.01 -5.59
C ALA A 174 7.21 0.69 -5.02
N VAL A 175 8.01 0.78 -3.96
CA VAL A 175 8.55 -0.37 -3.23
C VAL A 175 8.09 -0.24 -1.78
N THR A 176 7.04 -0.97 -1.41
CA THR A 176 6.35 -0.80 -0.14
C THR A 176 6.53 -2.01 0.76
N LEU A 177 6.69 -1.75 2.06
CA LEU A 177 6.59 -2.78 3.09
C LEU A 177 5.11 -3.06 3.33
N GLU A 178 4.64 -4.27 3.01
CA GLU A 178 3.23 -4.61 3.18
C GLU A 178 3.01 -5.32 4.53
N PRO A 179 2.32 -4.69 5.49
CA PRO A 179 2.00 -5.36 6.75
C PRO A 179 0.92 -6.43 6.55
N PRO A 180 1.01 -7.60 7.21
CA PRO A 180 -0.03 -8.62 7.12
C PRO A 180 -1.39 -8.10 7.56
N VAL A 181 -2.47 -8.52 6.88
CA VAL A 181 -3.85 -8.15 7.26
C VAL A 181 -4.24 -8.77 8.61
N LEU A 182 -3.80 -10.00 8.88
CA LEU A 182 -4.22 -10.76 10.06
C LEU A 182 -3.47 -10.32 11.33
N PRO A 183 -4.18 -10.08 12.45
CA PRO A 183 -3.59 -9.54 13.68
C PRO A 183 -2.44 -10.38 14.26
N TRP A 184 -2.55 -11.71 14.24
CA TRP A 184 -1.48 -12.58 14.75
C TRP A 184 -0.23 -12.53 13.88
N SER A 185 -0.38 -12.42 12.56
CA SER A 185 0.75 -12.25 11.64
C SER A 185 1.44 -10.90 11.85
N ARG A 186 0.70 -9.84 12.21
CA ARG A 186 1.28 -8.54 12.62
C ARG A 186 2.13 -8.63 13.89
N LEU A 187 1.86 -9.59 14.78
CA LEU A 187 2.67 -9.81 15.99
C LEU A 187 4.02 -10.46 15.69
N THR A 188 4.12 -11.21 14.59
CA THR A 188 5.37 -11.86 14.17
C THR A 188 6.08 -11.11 13.05
N TYR A 189 5.39 -10.19 12.37
CA TYR A 189 5.93 -9.35 11.28
C TYR A 189 7.24 -8.67 11.69
N ARG A 190 8.23 -8.72 10.80
CA ARG A 190 9.52 -8.05 10.96
C ARG A 190 9.87 -7.34 9.65
N PRO A 191 9.53 -6.05 9.48
CA PRO A 191 9.83 -5.34 8.25
C PRO A 191 11.34 -5.33 7.97
N ASP A 192 11.71 -5.63 6.72
CA ASP A 192 13.08 -5.55 6.24
C ASP A 192 13.31 -4.23 5.49
N PHE A 193 13.58 -3.17 6.26
CA PHE A 193 13.89 -1.84 5.72
C PHE A 193 15.12 -1.86 4.80
N ALA A 194 16.12 -2.67 5.14
CA ALA A 194 17.35 -2.76 4.35
C ALA A 194 17.11 -3.41 2.98
N LEU A 195 16.21 -4.39 2.92
CA LEU A 195 15.76 -4.97 1.66
C LEU A 195 14.98 -3.94 0.84
N ARG A 196 14.02 -3.21 1.43
CA ARG A 196 13.30 -2.13 0.71
C ARG A 196 14.29 -1.13 0.10
N ASP A 197 15.15 -0.54 0.91
CA ASP A 197 16.09 0.50 0.47
C ASP A 197 17.00 -0.01 -0.66
N ARG A 198 17.41 -1.28 -0.57
CA ARG A 198 18.20 -1.93 -1.62
C ARG A 198 17.41 -2.10 -2.91
N ILE A 199 16.17 -2.59 -2.84
CA ILE A 199 15.32 -2.79 -4.03
C ILE A 199 14.96 -1.45 -4.68
N GLU A 200 14.72 -0.39 -3.90
CA GLU A 200 14.56 0.97 -4.44
C GLU A 200 15.82 1.44 -5.17
N SER A 201 17.01 1.20 -4.61
CA SER A 201 18.28 1.49 -5.29
C SER A 201 18.43 0.69 -6.59
N ARG A 202 18.05 -0.59 -6.60
CA ARG A 202 18.05 -1.43 -7.81
C ARG A 202 17.05 -0.95 -8.85
N LEU A 203 15.89 -0.46 -8.43
CA LEU A 203 14.93 0.15 -9.34
C LEU A 203 15.54 1.39 -10.02
N ALA A 204 16.13 2.31 -9.25
CA ALA A 204 16.80 3.48 -9.80
C ALA A 204 17.94 3.12 -10.79
N GLU A 205 18.75 2.10 -10.45
CA GLU A 205 19.80 1.58 -11.32
C GLU A 205 19.25 0.97 -12.61
N PHE A 206 18.19 0.17 -12.52
CA PHE A 206 17.49 -0.41 -13.66
C PHE A 206 16.95 0.67 -14.60
N LEU A 207 16.28 1.68 -14.05
CA LEU A 207 15.73 2.80 -14.82
C LEU A 207 16.84 3.57 -15.55
N THR A 208 17.93 3.87 -14.84
CA THR A 208 19.10 4.56 -15.40
C THR A 208 19.78 3.73 -16.50
N LYS A 209 20.02 2.42 -16.25
CA LYS A 209 20.66 1.50 -17.21
C LYS A 209 19.87 1.41 -18.52
N ASN A 210 18.55 1.45 -18.43
CA ASN A 210 17.65 1.38 -19.58
C ASN A 210 17.31 2.76 -20.19
N ARG A 211 17.95 3.84 -19.72
CA ARG A 211 17.74 5.22 -20.20
C ARG A 211 16.28 5.68 -20.11
N MET A 212 15.58 5.24 -19.07
CA MET A 212 14.23 5.72 -18.77
C MET A 212 14.31 7.02 -17.98
N ASN A 213 13.47 7.98 -18.34
CA ASN A 213 13.38 9.23 -17.59
C ASN A 213 12.54 8.96 -16.34
N PHE A 214 13.04 9.35 -15.18
CA PHE A 214 12.29 9.22 -13.93
C PHE A 214 12.58 10.36 -12.96
N LEU A 215 11.59 10.66 -12.14
CA LEU A 215 11.66 11.52 -10.97
C LEU A 215 11.39 10.68 -9.73
N THR A 216 12.05 11.03 -8.63
CA THR A 216 11.80 10.40 -7.34
C THR A 216 11.10 11.38 -6.43
N GLU A 217 9.92 11.01 -5.96
CA GLU A 217 9.23 11.69 -4.89
C GLU A 217 9.39 10.89 -3.60
N ILE A 218 9.60 11.60 -2.50
CA ILE A 218 9.50 10.98 -1.18
C ILE A 218 8.02 10.68 -0.98
N GLU A 219 7.69 9.43 -0.65
CA GLU A 219 6.38 9.10 -0.12
C GLU A 219 6.25 9.88 1.18
N GLU A 220 5.64 11.08 1.11
CA GLU A 220 5.21 11.77 2.31
C GLU A 220 4.18 10.85 2.94
N TRP A 221 4.63 10.04 3.90
CA TRP A 221 3.77 9.54 4.95
C TRP A 221 2.94 10.76 5.37
N VAL A 222 1.63 10.70 5.12
CA VAL A 222 0.72 11.79 5.43
C VAL A 222 0.84 12.00 6.93
N ASP A 223 1.69 12.95 7.31
CA ASP A 223 1.80 13.44 8.66
C ASP A 223 0.40 13.99 8.96
N PRO A 224 -0.30 13.50 10.00
CA PRO A 224 -1.66 13.96 10.30
C PRO A 224 -1.71 15.45 10.65
N GLU A 225 -0.56 16.10 10.86
CA GLU A 225 -0.48 17.54 10.96
C GLU A 225 -0.49 18.19 9.56
N PRO A 226 -1.50 19.03 9.25
CA PRO A 226 -1.51 19.77 8.00
C PRO A 226 -0.27 20.67 7.96
N LYS A 227 0.69 20.34 7.10
CA LYS A 227 1.78 21.26 6.74
C LYS A 227 1.13 22.49 6.09
N THR A 228 0.96 23.53 6.90
CA THR A 228 0.51 24.84 6.46
C THR A 228 1.62 25.49 5.64
N GLN A 229 1.73 25.15 4.35
CA GLN A 229 2.38 25.98 3.33
C GLN A 229 2.26 25.37 1.94
N HIS A 230 1.09 25.52 1.30
CA HIS A 230 1.09 25.74 -0.14
C HIS A 230 1.12 27.23 -0.38
N SER A 231 2.27 27.75 -0.83
CA SER A 231 2.29 29.02 -1.54
C SER A 231 1.50 28.82 -2.84
N VAL A 232 0.36 29.47 -2.95
CA VAL A 232 -0.42 29.60 -4.17
C VAL A 232 0.53 30.05 -5.29
N ARG A 233 0.71 29.22 -6.32
CA ARG A 233 1.37 29.64 -7.56
C ARG A 233 0.32 30.41 -8.39
N PHE A 234 0.75 31.58 -8.86
CA PHE A 234 -0.01 32.57 -9.62
C PHE A 234 -0.64 32.02 -10.90
#